data_AF-A0A9C8K8X0-F1
#
_entry.id   AF-A0A9C8K8X0-F1
#
_cell.length_a   1.000
_cell.length_b   1.000
_cell.length_c   1.000
_cell.angle_alpha   90.00
_cell.angle_beta   90.00
_cell.angle_gamma   90.00
#
_symmetry.space_group_name_H-M   'P 1'
#
loop_
_entity.id
_entity.type
_entity.pdbx_description
1 polymer ?
#
loop_
_entity_poly.entity_id
_entity_poly.type
_entity_poly.pdbx_seq_one_letter_code
_entity_poly.pdbx_strand_id
1 'polypeptide(L)'
;MRIPRLLFFALFWACIFVQGQNKQLLYDFTEIPQAGMINPGMETDFQWYGGVPVLSGIMLQAGSSGISVNDIFANDGLDINDKIRERAIFGMKPSDELSGTFQVEFLNFGFRGRNPDNFYSAGMYMEGDAIGYWFRDYAILAIEGNADRLNERFDLSHLKTRGALVNVFHIGLNKRI
;
A
#
# COMPACT_ATOMS: atom_id res chain seq x y z
N MET A 1 15.06 -35.50 1.34
CA MET A 1 15.47 -34.19 1.91
C MET A 1 15.38 -34.27 3.43
N ARG A 2 16.37 -33.76 4.18
CA ARG A 2 16.38 -33.89 5.66
C ARG A 2 15.20 -33.12 6.25
N ILE A 3 14.45 -33.74 7.16
CA ILE A 3 13.31 -33.19 7.92
C ILE A 3 13.48 -31.70 8.33
N PRO A 4 14.64 -31.25 8.86
CA PRO A 4 14.84 -29.82 9.20
C PRO A 4 14.73 -28.85 8.01
N ARG A 5 15.10 -29.27 6.79
CA ARG A 5 14.96 -28.43 5.60
C ARG A 5 13.50 -28.29 5.18
N LEU A 6 12.73 -29.37 5.28
CA LEU A 6 11.29 -29.35 4.98
C LEU A 6 10.52 -28.48 5.98
N LEU A 7 10.85 -28.57 7.27
CA LEU A 7 10.29 -27.71 8.32
C LEU A 7 10.62 -26.24 8.07
N PHE A 8 11.86 -25.92 7.70
CA PHE A 8 12.25 -24.56 7.36
C PHE A 8 11.42 -23.99 6.19
N PHE A 9 11.28 -24.75 5.09
CA PHE A 9 10.47 -24.30 3.95
C PHE A 9 8.99 -24.17 4.31
N ALA A 10 8.45 -25.07 5.12
CA ALA A 10 7.06 -25.02 5.57
C ALA A 10 6.79 -23.79 6.47
N LEU A 11 7.68 -23.50 7.42
CA LEU A 11 7.59 -22.32 8.27
C LEU A 11 7.77 -21.02 7.47
N PHE A 12 8.72 -20.99 6.53
CA PHE A 12 8.93 -19.84 5.65
C PHE A 12 7.70 -19.58 4.78
N TRP A 13 7.08 -20.62 4.21
CA TRP A 13 5.82 -20.50 3.48
C TRP A 13 4.67 -20.03 4.36
N ALA A 14 4.58 -20.52 5.60
CA ALA A 14 3.54 -20.10 6.54
C ALA A 14 3.64 -18.60 6.87
N CYS A 15 4.85 -18.03 6.96
CA CYS A 15 5.05 -16.59 7.17
C CYS A 15 4.48 -15.71 6.04
N ILE A 16 4.35 -16.22 4.81
CA ILE A 16 3.78 -15.46 3.68
C ILE A 16 2.26 -15.24 3.87
N PHE A 17 1.57 -16.14 4.57
CA PHE A 17 0.12 -16.05 4.80
C PHE A 17 -0.26 -15.24 6.04
N VAL A 18 0.71 -14.82 6.86
CA VAL A 18 0.44 -13.98 8.04
C VAL A 18 0.48 -12.52 7.59
N GLN A 19 -0.71 -11.92 7.42
CA GLN A 19 -0.86 -10.50 7.12
C GLN A 19 -1.14 -9.72 8.40
N GLY A 20 -0.16 -8.92 8.85
CA GLY A 20 -0.28 -8.03 10.00
C GLY A 20 0.35 -6.65 9.79
N GLN A 21 0.87 -6.37 8.58
CA GLN A 21 1.54 -5.11 8.27
C GLN A 21 0.51 -4.10 7.76
N ASN A 22 0.06 -3.21 8.64
CA ASN A 22 -0.83 -2.10 8.28
C ASN A 22 -0.23 -0.79 8.80
N LYS A 23 -0.21 0.24 7.97
CA LYS A 23 0.25 1.58 8.35
C LYS A 23 -0.80 2.35 9.13
N GLN A 24 -2.09 2.05 8.95
CA GLN A 24 -3.16 2.58 9.77
C GLN A 24 -3.15 1.87 11.12
N LEU A 25 -2.26 2.32 12.00
CA LEU A 25 -2.22 1.90 13.40
C LEU A 25 -3.22 2.73 14.21
N LEU A 26 -3.88 2.09 15.18
CA LEU A 26 -4.66 2.81 16.17
C LEU A 26 -3.72 3.72 16.98
N TYR A 27 -4.28 4.84 17.44
CA TYR A 27 -3.65 5.66 18.46
C TYR A 27 -3.38 4.78 19.70
N ASP A 28 -2.18 4.92 20.30
CA ASP A 28 -1.65 4.10 21.41
C ASP A 28 -1.26 2.64 21.08
N PHE A 29 -1.10 2.26 19.81
CA PHE A 29 -0.53 0.95 19.48
C PHE A 29 1.00 0.94 19.66
N THR A 30 1.50 0.60 20.84
CA THR A 30 2.95 0.68 21.19
C THR A 30 3.72 -0.63 20.99
N GLU A 31 3.03 -1.73 20.69
CA GLU A 31 3.58 -3.09 20.68
C GLU A 31 4.42 -3.44 19.45
N ILE A 32 4.50 -2.55 18.43
CA ILE A 32 5.33 -2.78 17.25
C ILE A 32 6.32 -1.62 16.98
N PRO A 33 7.51 -1.90 16.43
CA PRO A 33 8.50 -0.88 16.08
C PRO A 33 7.99 0.25 15.17
N GLN A 34 7.08 -0.08 14.25
CA GLN A 34 6.54 0.84 13.23
C GLN A 34 5.72 1.98 13.86
N ALA A 35 5.17 1.80 15.06
CA ALA A 35 4.48 2.88 15.76
C ALA A 35 5.41 4.03 16.15
N GLY A 36 6.69 3.75 16.38
CA GLY A 36 7.72 4.77 16.57
C GLY A 36 8.02 5.60 15.32
N MET A 37 7.66 5.13 14.12
CA MET A 37 7.77 5.92 12.88
C MET A 37 6.63 6.94 12.77
N ILE A 38 5.46 6.61 13.32
CA ILE A 38 4.30 7.53 13.38
C ILE A 38 4.49 8.54 14.50
N ASN A 39 4.90 8.07 15.68
CA ASN A 39 5.15 8.89 16.85
C ASN A 39 6.52 8.57 17.47
N PRO A 40 7.57 9.35 17.13
CA PRO A 40 8.91 9.15 17.68
C PRO A 40 9.00 9.31 19.21
N GLY A 41 8.05 10.03 19.82
CA GLY A 41 7.98 10.27 21.27
C GLY A 41 7.21 9.20 22.05
N MET A 42 6.69 8.17 21.38
CA MET A 42 5.95 7.07 22.01
C MET A 42 6.85 6.27 22.98
N GLU A 43 6.34 5.94 24.17
CA GLU A 43 7.05 5.03 25.06
C GLU A 43 7.15 3.63 24.42
N THR A 44 8.36 3.06 24.42
CA THR A 44 8.61 1.74 23.85
C THR A 44 9.22 0.81 24.89
N ASP A 45 8.65 -0.38 25.01
CA ASP A 45 9.12 -1.39 25.95
C ASP A 45 10.23 -2.28 25.37
N PHE A 46 10.59 -2.11 24.08
CA PHE A 46 11.63 -2.91 23.45
C PHE A 46 13.02 -2.61 24.03
N GLN A 47 13.81 -3.67 24.18
CA GLN A 47 15.25 -3.54 24.41
C GLN A 47 15.99 -3.32 23.09
N TRP A 48 15.57 -4.01 22.03
CA TRP A 48 16.07 -3.81 20.69
C TRP A 48 15.09 -4.40 19.68
N TYR A 49 15.18 -3.96 18.42
CA TYR A 49 14.53 -4.59 17.28
C TYR A 49 15.37 -4.40 16.02
N GLY A 50 15.15 -5.27 15.04
CA GLY A 50 15.72 -5.15 13.71
C GLY A 50 14.70 -5.61 12.67
N GLY A 51 14.46 -4.76 11.68
CA GLY A 51 13.65 -5.07 10.51
C GLY A 51 14.43 -5.93 9.52
N VAL A 52 13.71 -6.76 8.78
CA VAL A 52 14.25 -7.51 7.65
C VAL A 52 14.03 -6.67 6.40
N PRO A 53 15.08 -6.27 5.67
CA PRO A 53 14.96 -5.40 4.51
C PRO A 53 13.89 -5.88 3.54
N VAL A 54 13.02 -4.95 3.12
CA VAL A 54 11.93 -5.19 2.17
C VAL A 54 10.83 -6.13 2.69
N LEU A 55 10.95 -6.70 3.89
CA LEU A 55 9.98 -7.67 4.42
C LEU A 55 9.27 -7.21 5.69
N SER A 56 9.89 -6.35 6.52
CA SER A 56 9.33 -5.93 7.82
C SER A 56 8.38 -4.74 7.79
N GLY A 57 8.36 -3.98 6.70
CA GLY A 57 7.53 -2.77 6.58
C GLY A 57 7.07 -2.54 5.15
N ILE A 58 6.37 -3.52 4.56
CA ILE A 58 5.66 -3.34 3.30
C ILE A 58 4.23 -2.91 3.60
N MET A 59 3.85 -1.78 3.04
CA MET A 59 2.46 -1.36 3.00
C MET A 59 2.06 -1.08 1.56
N LEU A 60 0.86 -1.51 1.20
CA LEU A 60 0.22 -1.17 -0.06
C LEU A 60 -1.23 -0.82 0.23
N GLN A 61 -1.66 0.33 -0.29
CA GLN A 61 -3.05 0.77 -0.27
C GLN A 61 -3.44 1.18 -1.68
N ALA A 62 -4.64 0.79 -2.10
CA ALA A 62 -5.22 1.23 -3.35
C ALA A 62 -6.67 1.64 -3.12
N GLY A 63 -7.14 2.63 -3.87
CA GLY A 63 -8.46 3.20 -3.75
C GLY A 63 -9.02 3.66 -5.09
N SER A 64 -10.34 3.79 -5.15
CA SER A 64 -11.06 4.34 -6.29
C SER A 64 -12.25 5.17 -5.80
N SER A 65 -12.51 6.31 -6.43
CA SER A 65 -13.70 7.12 -6.13
C SER A 65 -14.91 6.75 -6.98
N GLY A 66 -14.70 6.12 -8.15
CA GLY A 66 -15.75 5.87 -9.14
C GLY A 66 -16.26 4.43 -9.18
N ILE A 67 -15.52 3.46 -8.62
CA ILE A 67 -15.90 2.06 -8.64
C ILE A 67 -15.46 1.34 -7.38
N SER A 68 -16.32 0.47 -6.84
CA SER A 68 -16.00 -0.38 -5.70
C SER A 68 -15.79 -1.85 -6.12
N VAL A 69 -15.13 -2.62 -5.25
CA VAL A 69 -14.98 -4.08 -5.45
C VAL A 69 -16.36 -4.77 -5.52
N ASN A 70 -17.31 -4.30 -4.71
CA ASN A 70 -18.66 -4.85 -4.70
C ASN A 70 -19.37 -4.63 -6.05
N ASP A 71 -19.08 -3.53 -6.75
CA ASP A 71 -19.70 -3.25 -8.05
C ASP A 71 -19.36 -4.29 -9.12
N ILE A 72 -18.20 -4.94 -9.00
CA ILE A 72 -17.73 -5.94 -9.96
C ILE A 72 -18.11 -7.35 -9.49
N PHE A 73 -18.00 -7.63 -8.19
CA PHE A 73 -18.06 -9.00 -7.65
C PHE A 73 -19.35 -9.32 -6.86
N ALA A 74 -20.30 -8.39 -6.73
CA ALA A 74 -21.58 -8.69 -6.11
C ALA A 74 -22.30 -9.85 -6.81
N ASN A 75 -22.91 -10.75 -6.03
CA ASN A 75 -23.73 -11.84 -6.57
C ASN A 75 -25.18 -11.38 -6.79
N ASP A 76 -25.37 -10.51 -7.77
CA ASP A 76 -26.66 -9.90 -8.15
C ASP A 76 -27.26 -10.49 -9.44
N GLY A 77 -26.67 -11.56 -9.97
CA GLY A 77 -27.14 -12.26 -11.17
C GLY A 77 -26.71 -11.68 -12.52
N LEU A 78 -25.93 -10.58 -12.52
CA LEU A 78 -25.34 -10.00 -13.73
C LEU A 78 -23.96 -10.60 -14.04
N ASP A 79 -23.63 -10.74 -15.33
CA ASP A 79 -22.31 -11.19 -15.78
C ASP A 79 -21.24 -10.15 -15.43
N ILE A 80 -20.03 -10.64 -15.12
CA ILE A 80 -18.90 -9.77 -14.74
C ILE A 80 -18.53 -8.82 -15.90
N ASN A 81 -18.62 -9.27 -17.15
CA ASN A 81 -18.28 -8.44 -18.31
C ASN A 81 -19.25 -7.27 -18.45
N ASP A 82 -20.54 -7.52 -18.23
CA ASP A 82 -21.57 -6.47 -18.27
C ASP A 82 -21.37 -5.47 -17.13
N LYS A 83 -21.01 -5.94 -15.93
CA LYS A 83 -20.65 -5.05 -14.80
C LYS A 83 -19.44 -4.18 -15.11
N ILE A 84 -18.37 -4.76 -15.65
CA ILE A 84 -17.16 -4.01 -15.99
C ILE A 84 -17.49 -2.97 -17.08
N ARG A 85 -18.22 -3.38 -18.12
CA ARG A 85 -18.64 -2.49 -19.19
C ARG A 85 -19.48 -1.33 -18.64
N GLU A 86 -20.58 -1.63 -17.96
CA GLU A 86 -21.53 -0.62 -17.51
C GLU A 86 -20.99 0.25 -16.37
N ARG A 87 -20.32 -0.34 -15.37
CA ARG A 87 -19.91 0.36 -14.15
C ARG A 87 -18.52 0.98 -14.27
N ALA A 88 -17.55 0.28 -14.88
CA ALA A 88 -16.19 0.81 -15.04
C ALA A 88 -16.04 1.64 -16.33
N ILE A 89 -16.33 1.06 -17.50
CA ILE A 89 -16.06 1.71 -18.79
C ILE A 89 -16.99 2.91 -19.02
N PHE A 90 -18.29 2.70 -18.86
CA PHE A 90 -19.30 3.74 -19.13
C PHE A 90 -19.71 4.55 -17.90
N GLY A 91 -19.68 3.93 -16.72
CA GLY A 91 -20.15 4.50 -15.46
C GLY A 91 -19.17 5.47 -14.81
N MET A 92 -17.86 5.23 -14.92
CA MET A 92 -16.85 6.11 -14.36
C MET A 92 -16.65 7.37 -15.21
N LYS A 93 -16.45 8.50 -14.53
CA LYS A 93 -16.21 9.82 -15.11
C LYS A 93 -14.70 10.06 -15.23
N PRO A 94 -14.25 10.90 -16.17
CA PRO A 94 -12.84 11.30 -16.25
C PRO A 94 -12.31 12.04 -15.01
N SER A 95 -13.21 12.51 -14.13
CA SER A 95 -12.86 13.10 -12.84
C SER A 95 -12.67 12.07 -11.72
N ASP A 96 -13.07 10.82 -11.93
CA ASP A 96 -12.94 9.77 -10.91
C ASP A 96 -11.48 9.38 -10.75
N GLU A 97 -11.08 9.20 -9.50
CA GLU A 97 -9.70 8.98 -9.09
C GLU A 97 -9.45 7.49 -8.85
N LEU A 98 -8.27 7.05 -9.26
CA LEU A 98 -7.64 5.78 -8.90
C LEU A 98 -6.37 6.12 -8.13
N SER A 99 -6.34 5.81 -6.85
CA SER A 99 -5.21 6.11 -5.97
C SER A 99 -4.48 4.85 -5.55
N GLY A 100 -3.18 4.99 -5.34
CA GLY A 100 -2.31 3.94 -4.84
C GLY A 100 -1.18 4.54 -4.02
N THR A 101 -1.03 4.07 -2.80
CA THR A 101 0.06 4.46 -1.90
C THR A 101 0.81 3.20 -1.51
N PHE A 102 2.13 3.25 -1.52
CA PHE A 102 2.96 2.16 -1.04
C PHE A 102 4.09 2.68 -0.14
N GLN A 103 4.53 1.84 0.77
CA GLN A 103 5.73 2.06 1.56
C GLN A 103 6.54 0.78 1.61
N VAL A 104 7.85 0.89 1.37
CA VAL A 104 8.79 -0.21 1.49
C VAL A 104 9.92 0.20 2.42
N GLU A 105 10.01 -0.48 3.54
CA GLU A 105 11.08 -0.32 4.51
C GLU A 105 12.32 -1.14 4.09
N PHE A 106 13.46 -0.48 3.96
CA PHE A 106 14.73 -1.13 3.62
C PHE A 106 15.58 -1.40 4.86
N LEU A 107 15.63 -0.45 5.78
CA LEU A 107 16.38 -0.56 7.02
C LEU A 107 15.50 -0.04 8.15
N ASN A 108 15.44 -0.76 9.25
CA ASN A 108 14.83 -0.28 10.47
C ASN A 108 15.46 -1.00 11.64
N PHE A 109 16.00 -0.27 12.59
CA PHE A 109 16.59 -0.85 13.78
C PHE A 109 16.46 0.11 14.94
N GLY A 110 16.36 -0.44 16.13
CA GLY A 110 16.36 0.33 17.36
C GLY A 110 16.95 -0.46 18.50
N PHE A 111 17.54 0.24 19.45
CA PHE A 111 18.13 -0.37 20.64
C PHE A 111 18.13 0.60 21.82
N ARG A 112 18.01 0.04 23.01
CA ARG A 112 18.12 0.76 24.28
C ARG A 112 19.59 0.93 24.64
N GLY A 113 19.98 2.15 24.99
CA GLY A 113 21.35 2.47 25.37
C GLY A 113 21.72 1.93 26.75
N ARG A 114 22.94 2.26 27.21
CA ARG A 114 23.38 1.95 28.58
C ARG A 114 22.50 2.59 29.64
N ASN A 115 21.97 3.78 29.38
CA ASN A 115 20.90 4.35 30.18
C ASN A 115 19.57 3.75 29.68
N PRO A 116 18.83 3.00 30.51
CA PRO A 116 17.55 2.40 30.12
C PRO A 116 16.49 3.42 29.68
N ASP A 117 16.64 4.68 30.07
CA ASP A 117 15.72 5.76 29.69
C ASP A 117 15.92 6.24 28.24
N ASN A 118 17.06 5.91 27.62
CA ASN A 118 17.39 6.35 26.27
C ASN A 118 17.21 5.20 25.27
N PHE A 119 16.32 5.40 24.30
CA PHE A 119 16.11 4.49 23.17
C PHE A 119 16.54 5.17 21.86
N TYR A 120 17.39 4.49 21.11
CA TYR A 120 17.88 4.95 19.81
C TYR A 120 17.17 4.19 18.69
N SER A 121 16.78 4.88 17.63
CA SER A 121 16.21 4.28 16.43
C SER A 121 16.82 4.88 15.17
N ALA A 122 16.91 4.10 14.11
CA ALA A 122 17.28 4.60 12.81
C ALA A 122 16.72 3.71 11.70
N GLY A 123 16.50 4.30 10.54
CA GLY A 123 15.93 3.58 9.42
C GLY A 123 15.95 4.33 8.10
N MET A 124 15.61 3.58 7.06
CA MET A 124 15.48 4.03 5.69
C MET A 124 14.26 3.35 5.07
N TYR A 125 13.35 4.15 4.53
CA TYR A 125 12.20 3.66 3.80
C TYR A 125 11.90 4.52 2.58
N MET A 126 11.25 3.92 1.61
CA MET A 126 10.69 4.60 0.45
C MET A 126 9.19 4.61 0.56
N GLU A 127 8.59 5.76 0.29
CA GLU A 127 7.15 5.95 0.21
C GLU A 127 6.81 6.49 -1.16
N GLY A 128 5.76 5.94 -1.77
CA GLY A 128 5.22 6.41 -3.03
C GLY A 128 3.72 6.62 -2.92
N ASP A 129 3.25 7.72 -3.51
CA ASP A 129 1.85 8.02 -3.69
C ASP A 129 1.59 8.29 -5.17
N ALA A 130 0.53 7.70 -5.71
CA ALA A 130 0.14 7.84 -7.11
C ALA A 130 -1.38 8.01 -7.19
N ILE A 131 -1.80 9.01 -7.95
CA ILE A 131 -3.20 9.27 -8.26
C ILE A 131 -3.32 9.36 -9.78
N GLY A 132 -4.05 8.42 -10.37
CA GLY A 132 -4.52 8.47 -11.76
C GLY A 132 -5.96 8.94 -11.81
N TYR A 133 -6.33 9.65 -12.86
CA TYR A 133 -7.74 9.91 -13.19
C TYR A 133 -8.21 8.89 -14.22
N TRP A 134 -9.50 8.56 -14.20
CA TRP A 134 -10.06 7.54 -15.10
C TRP A 134 -9.89 7.94 -16.57
N PHE A 135 -9.17 7.11 -17.32
CA PHE A 135 -8.86 7.32 -18.73
C PHE A 135 -10.01 6.89 -19.65
N ARG A 136 -11.22 7.42 -19.41
CA ARG A 136 -12.49 6.97 -20.02
C ARG A 136 -12.40 6.72 -21.53
N ASP A 137 -11.88 7.68 -22.27
CA ASP A 137 -11.87 7.63 -23.74
C ASP A 137 -10.91 6.57 -24.26
N TYR A 138 -9.79 6.34 -23.57
CA TYR A 138 -8.88 5.23 -23.87
C TYR A 138 -9.50 3.88 -23.51
N ALA A 139 -10.22 3.79 -22.39
CA ALA A 139 -10.90 2.58 -21.97
C ALA A 139 -12.00 2.18 -22.97
N ILE A 140 -12.77 3.15 -23.44
CA ILE A 140 -13.77 2.97 -24.49
C ILE A 140 -13.11 2.50 -25.80
N LEU A 141 -12.06 3.18 -26.26
CA LEU A 141 -11.36 2.81 -27.49
C LEU A 141 -10.76 1.40 -27.43
N ALA A 142 -10.21 1.01 -26.28
CA ALA A 142 -9.58 -0.31 -26.12
C ALA A 142 -10.60 -1.46 -26.11
N ILE A 143 -11.81 -1.23 -25.58
CA ILE A 143 -12.83 -2.28 -25.41
C ILE A 143 -13.85 -2.30 -26.55
N GLU A 144 -14.40 -1.14 -26.92
CA GLU A 144 -15.45 -1.02 -27.95
C GLU A 144 -14.89 -0.67 -29.33
N GLY A 145 -13.65 -0.19 -29.40
CA GLY A 145 -13.09 0.34 -30.64
C GLY A 145 -13.76 1.65 -31.08
N ASN A 146 -13.59 1.99 -32.36
CA ASN A 146 -14.14 3.21 -32.96
C ASN A 146 -15.12 2.95 -34.11
N ALA A 147 -15.37 1.68 -34.48
CA ALA A 147 -16.17 1.30 -35.63
C ALA A 147 -17.61 1.84 -35.54
N ASP A 148 -18.23 1.71 -34.36
CA ASP A 148 -19.60 2.13 -34.10
C ASP A 148 -19.70 3.54 -33.46
N ARG A 149 -18.62 4.34 -33.51
CA ARG A 149 -18.53 5.67 -32.86
C ARG A 149 -18.14 6.78 -33.82
N LEU A 150 -18.78 6.78 -34.98
CA LEU A 150 -18.59 7.83 -35.99
C LEU A 150 -19.08 9.19 -35.45
N ASN A 151 -18.25 10.22 -35.60
CA ASN A 151 -18.43 11.58 -35.07
C ASN A 151 -18.27 11.76 -33.55
N GLU A 152 -17.83 10.74 -32.81
CA GLU A 152 -17.38 10.91 -31.43
C GLU A 152 -15.93 11.41 -31.41
N ARG A 153 -15.66 12.47 -30.62
CA ARG A 153 -14.30 12.97 -30.41
C ARG A 153 -13.72 12.35 -29.15
N PHE A 154 -12.60 11.67 -29.28
CA PHE A 154 -11.85 11.13 -28.16
C PHE A 154 -10.84 12.16 -27.65
N ASP A 155 -10.93 12.46 -26.36
CA ASP A 155 -10.05 13.38 -25.67
C ASP A 155 -8.87 12.63 -25.01
N LEU A 156 -7.69 12.83 -25.58
CA LEU A 156 -6.44 12.25 -25.07
C LEU A 156 -6.03 12.83 -23.71
N SER A 157 -6.60 13.98 -23.30
CA SER A 157 -6.34 14.61 -22.01
C SER A 157 -6.91 13.83 -20.82
N HIS A 158 -7.79 12.85 -21.07
CA HIS A 158 -8.26 11.91 -20.05
C HIS A 158 -7.14 11.04 -19.48
N LEU A 159 -5.99 10.92 -20.14
CA LEU A 159 -4.80 10.35 -19.54
C LEU A 159 -4.11 11.39 -18.66
N LYS A 160 -4.50 11.42 -17.39
CA LYS A 160 -3.96 12.35 -16.40
C LYS A 160 -3.57 11.59 -15.14
N THR A 161 -2.33 11.80 -14.70
CA THR A 161 -1.81 11.17 -13.48
C THR A 161 -0.90 12.14 -12.73
N ARG A 162 -0.76 11.92 -11.43
CA ARG A 162 0.13 12.60 -10.51
C ARG A 162 0.76 11.53 -9.63
N GLY A 163 2.03 11.74 -9.28
CA GLY A 163 2.69 10.86 -8.32
C GLY A 163 3.80 11.59 -7.60
N ALA A 164 4.10 11.09 -6.42
CA ALA A 164 5.21 11.53 -5.59
C ALA A 164 5.94 10.28 -5.08
N LEU A 165 7.26 10.36 -5.00
CA LEU A 165 8.10 9.32 -4.43
C LEU A 165 9.12 9.99 -3.53
N VAL A 166 9.21 9.52 -2.29
CA VAL A 166 10.08 10.08 -1.25
C VAL A 166 10.90 8.96 -0.65
N ASN A 167 12.21 9.17 -0.56
CA ASN A 167 13.10 8.35 0.25
C ASN A 167 13.35 9.08 1.56
N VAL A 168 13.08 8.41 2.67
CA VAL A 168 13.25 8.96 4.02
C VAL A 168 14.36 8.20 4.72
N PHE A 169 15.28 8.97 5.30
CA PHE A 169 16.30 8.49 6.23
C PHE A 169 16.02 9.15 7.57
N HIS A 170 15.99 8.36 8.65
CA HIS A 170 15.72 8.89 9.98
C HIS A 170 16.67 8.32 11.02
N ILE A 171 16.98 9.14 12.02
CA ILE A 171 17.70 8.78 13.24
C ILE A 171 16.96 9.47 14.39
N GLY A 172 16.59 8.71 15.42
CA GLY A 172 15.82 9.15 16.55
C GLY A 172 16.48 8.81 17.88
N LEU A 173 16.28 9.69 18.86
CA LEU A 173 16.56 9.45 20.27
C LEU A 173 15.26 9.75 21.04
N ASN A 174 14.69 8.73 21.66
CA ASN A 174 13.61 8.88 22.61
C ASN A 174 14.21 8.77 24.03
N LYS A 175 13.90 9.75 24.87
CA LYS A 175 14.33 9.79 26.27
C LYS A 175 13.10 9.83 27.15
N ARG A 176 12.96 8.84 28.03
CA ARG A 176 11.99 8.89 29.13
C ARG A 176 12.44 9.93 30.16
N ILE A 177 11.53 10.85 30.52
CA ILE A 177 11.76 11.93 31.51
C ILE A 177 10.99 11.60 32.77
#